data_AF-A0A7X7VB91-F1
#
_entry.id   AF-A0A7X7VB91-F1
#
_cell.length_a   1.000
_cell.length_b   1.000
_cell.length_c   1.000
_cell.angle_alpha   90.00
_cell.angle_beta   90.00
_cell.angle_gamma   90.00
#
_symmetry.space_group_name_H-M   'P 1'
#
loop_
_entity.id
_entity.type
_entity.pdbx_description
1 polymer ?
#
loop_
_entity_poly.entity_id
_entity_poly.type
_entity_poly.pdbx_seq_one_letter_code
_entity_poly.pdbx_strand_id
1 'polypeptide(L)'
;MKKMMIAAVTLAFALALVLPALADDPAAAPAPSQNTEAKNLRKEIVKLKYVRAQDIQQLLYAYVSREGHIQFNPNMPSILSVSDTPENVEKILAAIREIDVKPADVLYTVQLVLGSEADATTDAELKNDPVIKELGKLLRYKGYSVLDSTLIRVINRESAEVVLGPKAEFEFALKPDVAGDAKAPVIKTEVRLRQITRRGAPASETMKALDPVVVTLIESALNVKSGDRTVVGVSKLDGGDKGLILIISAKIVE
;
A
#
# COMPACT_ATOMS: atom_id res chain seq x y z
N MET A 1 -37.31 -52.37 -18.67
CA MET A 1 -38.16 -52.77 -17.53
C MET A 1 -37.82 -54.21 -17.15
N LYS A 2 -37.89 -54.54 -15.84
CA LYS A 2 -37.36 -55.73 -15.08
C LYS A 2 -35.92 -55.49 -14.55
N LYS A 3 -35.67 -55.03 -13.30
CA LYS A 3 -35.91 -55.59 -11.93
C LYS A 3 -35.18 -56.93 -11.75
N MET A 4 -34.35 -57.24 -10.72
CA MET A 4 -34.16 -56.77 -9.34
C MET A 4 -32.84 -57.34 -8.75
N MET A 5 -32.06 -56.58 -7.96
CA MET A 5 -31.80 -56.72 -6.49
C MET A 5 -31.31 -58.10 -5.98
N ILE A 6 -30.05 -58.23 -5.55
CA ILE A 6 -29.48 -58.14 -4.17
C ILE A 6 -30.02 -59.19 -3.19
N ALA A 7 -29.14 -60.07 -2.71
CA ALA A 7 -29.20 -60.66 -1.37
C ALA A 7 -27.80 -61.02 -0.88
N ALA A 8 -27.38 -60.41 0.24
CA ALA A 8 -26.23 -60.78 1.04
C ALA A 8 -26.74 -61.50 2.29
N VAL A 9 -26.17 -62.66 2.65
CA VAL A 9 -26.19 -63.18 4.03
C VAL A 9 -24.88 -63.91 4.32
N THR A 10 -24.41 -63.61 5.52
CA THR A 10 -23.20 -63.89 6.28
C THR A 10 -23.08 -65.31 6.85
N LEU A 11 -21.81 -65.79 6.90
CA LEU A 11 -21.07 -66.32 8.08
C LEU A 11 -21.39 -67.70 8.69
N ALA A 12 -20.37 -68.59 8.64
CA ALA A 12 -19.86 -69.46 9.73
C ALA A 12 -18.58 -70.16 9.17
N PHE A 13 -17.32 -69.85 9.54
CA PHE A 13 -16.56 -69.99 10.80
C PHE A 13 -16.38 -71.43 11.30
N ALA A 14 -15.23 -72.04 10.97
CA ALA A 14 -14.41 -72.98 11.78
C ALA A 14 -13.22 -73.46 10.90
N LEU A 15 -12.02 -72.89 11.03
CA LEU A 15 -10.94 -73.27 11.96
C LEU A 15 -10.26 -74.61 11.63
N ALA A 16 -9.06 -74.55 11.04
CA ALA A 16 -8.03 -75.57 11.20
C ALA A 16 -6.65 -74.90 11.17
N LEU A 17 -6.02 -74.88 12.35
CA LEU A 17 -4.63 -74.52 12.61
C LEU A 17 -3.67 -75.45 11.87
N VAL A 18 -2.67 -74.92 11.15
CA VAL A 18 -1.28 -75.44 11.16
C VAL A 18 -0.29 -74.30 10.84
N LEU A 19 0.59 -74.00 11.79
CA LEU A 19 1.92 -73.39 11.65
C LEU A 19 2.79 -74.07 12.74
N PRO A 20 4.13 -74.11 12.67
CA PRO A 20 5.07 -73.96 11.55
C PRO A 20 6.14 -75.10 11.53
N ALA A 21 6.97 -75.18 10.48
CA ALA A 21 8.25 -75.87 10.54
C ALA A 21 9.33 -75.01 9.86
N LEU A 22 10.39 -74.77 10.62
CA LEU A 22 11.52 -73.88 10.39
C LEU A 22 12.42 -74.36 9.24
N ALA A 23 12.87 -73.41 8.42
CA ALA A 23 14.13 -73.51 7.69
C ALA A 23 14.74 -72.11 7.60
N ASP A 24 15.89 -71.95 8.26
CA ASP A 24 16.80 -70.81 8.22
C ASP A 24 17.36 -70.55 6.82
N ASP A 25 17.29 -69.31 6.34
CA ASP A 25 18.33 -68.65 5.53
C ASP A 25 18.10 -67.11 5.57
N PRO A 26 19.12 -66.26 5.41
CA PRO A 26 19.44 -65.25 6.39
C PRO A 26 19.13 -63.84 5.86
N ALA A 27 18.85 -62.95 6.79
CA ALA A 27 19.11 -61.51 6.70
C ALA A 27 18.74 -60.84 5.35
N ALA A 28 17.46 -60.55 5.16
CA ALA A 28 17.08 -59.36 4.42
C ALA A 28 17.70 -58.16 5.15
N ALA A 29 18.78 -57.62 4.58
CA ALA A 29 19.43 -56.43 5.10
C ALA A 29 18.38 -55.34 5.26
N PRO A 30 18.29 -54.67 6.44
CA PRO A 30 17.47 -53.49 6.55
C PRO A 30 17.99 -52.50 5.51
N ALA A 31 17.09 -52.04 4.64
CA ALA A 31 17.35 -50.90 3.76
C ALA A 31 18.02 -49.82 4.61
N PRO A 32 19.12 -49.19 4.16
CA PRO A 32 19.77 -48.17 4.94
C PRO A 32 18.71 -47.13 5.26
N SER A 33 18.31 -47.08 6.53
CA SER A 33 17.67 -45.93 7.11
C SER A 33 18.57 -44.78 6.71
N GLN A 34 18.10 -43.96 5.77
CA GLN A 34 18.69 -42.66 5.57
C GLN A 34 18.67 -42.04 6.95
N ASN A 35 19.85 -42.00 7.54
CA ASN A 35 20.15 -41.27 8.73
C ASN A 35 19.96 -39.83 8.27
N THR A 36 18.71 -39.38 8.26
CA THR A 36 18.34 -37.98 8.21
C THR A 36 19.03 -37.47 9.44
N GLU A 37 20.24 -36.92 9.26
CA GLU A 37 20.78 -35.97 10.20
C GLU A 37 19.58 -35.10 10.54
N ALA A 38 19.10 -35.19 11.78
CA ALA A 38 18.12 -34.27 12.28
C ALA A 38 18.85 -32.93 12.33
N LYS A 39 19.01 -32.33 11.16
CA LYS A 39 19.57 -31.01 10.98
C LYS A 39 18.69 -30.17 11.85
N ASN A 40 19.32 -29.56 12.84
CA ASN A 40 18.66 -29.01 14.00
C ASN A 40 17.95 -27.71 13.56
N LEU A 41 16.80 -27.87 12.90
CA LEU A 41 16.01 -26.76 12.39
C LEU A 41 15.28 -26.13 13.57
N ARG A 42 15.58 -24.86 13.82
CA ARG A 42 14.88 -24.03 14.80
C ARG A 42 13.64 -23.47 14.14
N LYS A 43 12.49 -23.70 14.78
CA LYS A 43 11.23 -23.08 14.42
C LYS A 43 10.94 -21.90 15.34
N GLU A 44 10.64 -20.76 14.74
CA GLU A 44 10.28 -19.54 15.45
C GLU A 44 9.02 -18.90 14.84
N ILE A 45 8.19 -18.33 15.69
CA ILE A 45 6.98 -17.60 15.30
C ILE A 45 7.19 -16.14 15.66
N VAL A 46 7.14 -15.27 14.66
CA VAL A 46 7.40 -13.85 14.78
C VAL A 46 6.11 -13.08 14.55
N LYS A 47 5.81 -12.15 15.46
CA LYS A 47 4.69 -11.21 15.31
C LYS A 47 5.21 -9.87 14.80
N LEU A 48 4.73 -9.47 13.64
CA LEU A 48 5.00 -8.20 12.97
C LEU A 48 4.03 -7.12 13.49
N LYS A 49 4.50 -5.88 13.61
CA LYS A 49 3.71 -4.75 14.14
C LYS A 49 3.21 -3.81 13.06
N TYR A 50 4.02 -3.56 12.04
CA TYR A 50 3.79 -2.51 11.03
C TYR A 50 3.72 -3.07 9.61
N VAL A 51 4.39 -4.17 9.33
CA VAL A 51 4.43 -4.80 8.00
C VAL A 51 3.61 -6.09 7.95
N ARG A 52 3.11 -6.44 6.77
CA ARG A 52 2.42 -7.72 6.54
C ARG A 52 3.45 -8.80 6.19
N ALA A 53 3.24 -10.00 6.70
CA ALA A 53 4.09 -11.17 6.48
C ALA A 53 4.28 -11.48 4.98
N GLN A 54 3.21 -11.30 4.19
CA GLN A 54 3.24 -11.50 2.75
C GLN A 54 4.17 -10.52 2.02
N ASP A 55 4.22 -9.25 2.44
CA ASP A 55 5.00 -8.22 1.75
C ASP A 55 6.52 -8.41 1.96
N ILE A 56 6.91 -8.96 3.11
CA ILE A 56 8.32 -9.12 3.49
C ILE A 56 8.88 -10.50 3.15
N GLN A 57 8.03 -11.52 2.96
CA GLN A 57 8.46 -12.89 2.71
C GLN A 57 9.48 -12.99 1.56
N GLN A 58 9.24 -12.26 0.47
CA GLN A 58 10.11 -12.29 -0.69
C GLN A 58 11.50 -11.69 -0.40
N LEU A 59 11.57 -10.69 0.49
CA LEU A 59 12.83 -10.11 0.95
C LEU A 59 13.58 -11.08 1.87
N LEU A 60 12.86 -11.82 2.70
CA LEU A 60 13.45 -12.75 3.66
C LEU A 60 14.02 -14.02 3.01
N TYR A 61 13.54 -14.42 1.82
CA TYR A 61 14.08 -15.59 1.10
C TYR A 61 15.57 -15.49 0.78
N ALA A 62 16.15 -14.29 0.73
CA ALA A 62 17.59 -14.10 0.57
C ALA A 62 18.42 -14.70 1.72
N TYR A 63 17.80 -14.91 2.89
CA TYR A 63 18.45 -15.40 4.10
C TYR A 63 18.09 -16.86 4.44
N VAL A 64 17.21 -17.48 3.64
CA VAL A 64 16.71 -18.84 3.88
C VAL A 64 17.69 -19.87 3.31
N SER A 65 17.99 -20.93 4.06
CA SER A 65 18.80 -22.05 3.57
C SER A 65 18.03 -22.92 2.58
N ARG A 66 18.73 -23.84 1.92
CA ARG A 66 18.13 -24.85 1.04
C ARG A 66 17.03 -25.68 1.73
N GLU A 67 17.10 -25.85 3.04
CA GLU A 67 16.15 -26.67 3.83
C GLU A 67 15.22 -25.81 4.68
N GLY A 68 15.44 -24.50 4.71
CA GLY A 68 14.64 -23.55 5.43
C GLY A 68 13.31 -23.28 4.73
N HIS A 69 12.30 -22.95 5.53
CA HIS A 69 11.01 -22.53 5.00
C HIS A 69 10.42 -21.39 5.83
N ILE A 70 9.76 -20.49 5.12
CA ILE A 70 8.99 -19.39 5.69
C ILE A 70 7.53 -19.64 5.34
N GLN A 71 6.68 -19.63 6.36
CA GLN A 71 5.23 -19.77 6.23
C GLN A 71 4.55 -18.52 6.77
N PHE A 72 3.56 -18.03 6.04
CA PHE A 72 2.62 -17.04 6.53
C PHE A 72 1.21 -17.63 6.44
N ASN A 73 0.32 -17.12 7.29
CA ASN A 73 -1.09 -17.48 7.23
C ASN A 73 -1.86 -16.26 6.69
N PRO A 74 -2.57 -16.36 5.55
CA PRO A 74 -3.38 -15.25 5.03
C PRO A 74 -4.44 -14.74 6.03
N ASN A 75 -4.94 -15.61 6.91
CA ASN A 75 -5.89 -15.24 7.96
C ASN A 75 -5.23 -14.52 9.15
N MET A 76 -3.89 -14.53 9.23
CA MET A 76 -3.10 -13.87 10.27
C MET A 76 -1.92 -13.11 9.62
N PRO A 77 -2.19 -11.98 8.95
CA PRO A 77 -1.20 -11.28 8.12
C PRO A 77 -0.02 -10.72 8.91
N SER A 78 -0.14 -10.60 10.24
CA SER A 78 0.91 -10.11 11.13
C SER A 78 1.77 -11.22 11.73
N ILE A 79 1.57 -12.49 11.36
CA ILE A 79 2.31 -13.62 11.92
C ILE A 79 3.12 -14.32 10.83
N LEU A 80 4.41 -14.51 11.09
CA LEU A 80 5.33 -15.23 10.24
C LEU A 80 5.94 -16.39 11.01
N SER A 81 5.92 -17.60 10.44
CA SER A 81 6.66 -18.74 10.98
C SER A 81 7.91 -18.99 10.14
N VAL A 82 9.05 -19.03 10.80
CA VAL A 82 10.36 -19.28 10.19
C VAL A 82 10.88 -20.60 10.74
N SER A 83 11.34 -21.47 9.87
CA SER A 83 12.00 -22.72 10.24
C SER A 83 13.27 -22.87 9.45
N ASP A 84 14.43 -22.74 10.10
CA ASP A 84 15.74 -22.84 9.44
C ASP A 84 16.83 -23.22 10.46
N THR A 85 18.09 -23.25 10.03
CA THR A 85 19.24 -23.36 10.94
C THR A 85 19.24 -22.19 11.94
N PRO A 86 19.74 -22.37 13.17
CA PRO A 86 19.72 -21.32 14.19
C PRO A 86 20.39 -20.01 13.73
N GLU A 87 21.49 -20.11 13.00
CA GLU A 87 22.22 -18.96 12.45
C GLU A 87 21.37 -18.16 11.44
N ASN A 88 20.63 -18.85 10.57
CA ASN A 88 19.76 -18.18 9.59
C ASN A 88 18.53 -17.59 10.25
N VAL A 89 17.95 -18.27 11.26
CA VAL A 89 16.84 -17.70 12.04
C VAL A 89 17.26 -16.37 12.67
N GLU A 90 18.47 -16.29 13.25
CA GLU A 90 18.97 -15.03 13.82
C GLU A 90 19.15 -13.93 12.76
N LYS A 91 19.68 -14.26 11.58
CA LYS A 91 19.78 -13.31 10.45
C LYS A 91 18.41 -12.83 9.97
N ILE A 92 17.45 -13.75 9.85
CA ILE A 92 16.07 -13.44 9.46
C ILE A 92 15.41 -12.54 10.51
N LEU A 93 15.59 -12.82 11.80
CA LEU A 93 15.08 -11.98 12.89
C LEU A 93 15.71 -10.58 12.88
N ALA A 94 17.02 -10.47 12.62
CA ALA A 94 17.69 -9.19 12.48
C ALA A 94 17.11 -8.39 11.30
N ALA A 95 16.94 -9.02 10.13
CA ALA A 95 16.32 -8.40 8.96
C ALA A 95 14.87 -7.97 9.24
N ILE A 96 14.07 -8.80 9.93
CA ILE A 96 12.71 -8.44 10.32
C ILE A 96 12.69 -7.19 11.21
N ARG A 97 13.64 -7.05 12.15
CA ARG A 97 13.70 -5.86 13.03
C ARG A 97 14.04 -4.58 12.27
N GLU A 98 14.81 -4.68 11.20
CA GLU A 98 15.14 -3.54 10.33
C GLU A 98 13.96 -3.15 9.42
N ILE A 99 13.13 -4.13 9.02
CA ILE A 99 12.00 -3.91 8.09
C ILE A 99 10.72 -3.53 8.85
N ASP A 100 10.43 -4.17 9.98
CA ASP A 100 9.23 -3.96 10.80
C ASP A 100 9.38 -2.72 11.71
N VAL A 101 9.64 -1.58 11.09
CA VAL A 101 9.74 -0.27 11.74
C VAL A 101 8.45 0.52 11.54
N LYS A 102 8.15 1.42 12.49
CA LYS A 102 6.98 2.30 12.39
C LYS A 102 7.10 3.15 11.11
N PRO A 103 6.12 3.14 10.20
CA PRO A 103 6.16 4.00 9.04
C PRO A 103 6.09 5.46 9.47
N ALA A 104 6.79 6.32 8.74
CA ALA A 104 6.73 7.75 8.96
C ALA A 104 5.34 8.30 8.59
N ASP A 105 4.85 9.24 9.38
CA ASP A 105 3.68 10.03 9.02
C ASP A 105 4.12 11.32 8.34
N VAL A 106 3.37 11.75 7.32
CA VAL A 106 3.62 13.00 6.61
C VAL A 106 2.40 13.88 6.72
N LEU A 107 2.59 15.07 7.29
CA LEU A 107 1.59 16.13 7.34
C LEU A 107 1.77 17.05 6.13
N TYR A 108 0.75 17.10 5.28
CA TYR A 108 0.66 18.00 4.14
C TYR A 108 -0.20 19.20 4.47
N THR A 109 0.24 20.38 4.07
CA THR A 109 -0.63 21.55 3.89
C THR A 109 -0.87 21.72 2.41
N VAL A 110 -2.12 21.62 2.00
CA VAL A 110 -2.54 21.75 0.61
C VAL A 110 -3.33 23.04 0.49
N GLN A 111 -2.90 23.91 -0.42
CA GLN A 111 -3.56 25.17 -0.68
C GLN A 111 -3.87 25.29 -2.16
N LEU A 112 -5.12 25.63 -2.44
CA LEU A 112 -5.64 25.86 -3.77
C LEU A 112 -5.83 27.35 -3.95
N VAL A 113 -5.14 27.92 -4.94
CA VAL A 113 -5.15 29.37 -5.22
C VAL A 113 -5.68 29.62 -6.61
N LEU A 114 -6.55 30.62 -6.74
CA LEU A 114 -7.08 31.09 -8.01
C LEU A 114 -6.30 32.33 -8.46
N GLY A 115 -5.58 32.21 -9.57
CA GLY A 115 -5.02 33.33 -10.30
C GLY A 115 -6.04 33.92 -11.28
N SER A 116 -6.12 35.25 -11.37
CA SER A 116 -7.03 35.98 -12.27
C SER A 116 -6.26 37.04 -13.07
N GLU A 117 -6.54 37.15 -14.37
CA GLU A 117 -5.99 38.20 -15.24
C GLU A 117 -6.78 39.50 -15.17
N ALA A 118 -8.10 39.37 -14.97
CA ALA A 118 -9.04 40.49 -14.97
C ALA A 118 -9.14 41.16 -13.59
N ASP A 119 -8.97 40.38 -12.51
CA ASP A 119 -9.02 40.87 -11.14
C ASP A 119 -7.60 41.02 -10.60
N ALA A 120 -7.24 42.23 -10.16
CA ALA A 120 -5.95 42.52 -9.55
C ALA A 120 -5.96 42.35 -8.01
N THR A 121 -7.09 41.93 -7.45
CA THR A 121 -7.22 41.72 -6.01
C THR A 121 -6.41 40.51 -5.60
N THR A 122 -5.52 40.72 -4.62
CA THR A 122 -4.75 39.64 -3.99
C THR A 122 -5.12 39.58 -2.52
N ASP A 123 -5.43 38.40 -2.02
CA ASP A 123 -5.77 38.18 -0.62
C ASP A 123 -4.60 38.60 0.30
N ALA A 124 -4.92 39.18 1.45
CA ALA A 124 -3.91 39.73 2.37
C ALA A 124 -2.87 38.69 2.81
N GLU A 125 -3.30 37.44 2.95
CA GLU A 125 -2.46 36.29 3.32
C GLU A 125 -1.45 35.92 2.22
N LEU A 126 -1.78 36.20 0.95
CA LEU A 126 -0.94 35.87 -0.21
C LEU A 126 -0.03 37.02 -0.65
N LYS A 127 -0.34 38.27 -0.29
CA LYS A 127 0.44 39.46 -0.72
C LYS A 127 1.92 39.38 -0.38
N ASN A 128 2.26 38.81 0.77
CA ASN A 128 3.63 38.71 1.25
C ASN A 128 4.27 37.34 0.95
N ASP A 129 3.53 36.43 0.33
CA ASP A 129 3.99 35.09 0.04
C ASP A 129 5.06 35.12 -1.07
N PRO A 130 6.30 34.63 -0.81
CA PRO A 130 7.35 34.63 -1.81
C PRO A 130 7.00 33.75 -3.03
N VAL A 131 6.25 32.66 -2.84
CA VAL A 131 5.83 31.78 -3.94
C VAL A 131 4.89 32.54 -4.87
N ILE A 132 3.90 33.24 -4.33
CA ILE A 132 2.93 34.02 -5.11
C ILE A 132 3.62 35.18 -5.84
N LYS A 133 4.62 35.83 -5.20
CA LYS A 133 5.42 36.87 -5.85
C LYS A 133 6.19 36.37 -7.06
N GLU A 134 6.79 35.17 -6.99
CA GLU A 134 7.46 34.55 -8.13
C GLU A 134 6.45 34.14 -9.21
N LEU A 135 5.31 33.56 -8.83
CA LEU A 135 4.25 33.24 -9.78
C LEU A 135 3.72 34.50 -10.51
N GLY A 136 3.60 35.63 -9.81
CA GLY A 136 3.20 36.92 -10.41
C GLY A 136 4.19 37.49 -11.43
N LYS A 137 5.46 37.09 -11.38
CA LYS A 137 6.47 37.48 -12.39
C LYS A 137 6.45 36.55 -13.61
N LEU A 138 6.10 35.28 -13.39
CA LEU A 138 6.16 34.23 -14.43
C LEU A 138 4.83 34.06 -15.17
N LEU A 139 3.71 34.32 -14.51
CA LEU A 139 2.37 34.14 -15.03
C LEU A 139 1.71 35.48 -15.33
N ARG A 140 0.72 35.44 -16.22
CA ARG A 140 -0.06 36.62 -16.66
C ARG A 140 -1.12 37.10 -15.66
N TYR A 141 -1.27 36.42 -14.53
CA TYR A 141 -2.28 36.73 -13.51
C TYR A 141 -1.89 37.96 -12.69
N LYS A 142 -2.86 38.86 -12.49
CA LYS A 142 -2.70 40.13 -11.75
C LYS A 142 -3.18 40.03 -10.30
N GLY A 143 -4.09 39.11 -10.01
CA GLY A 143 -4.64 38.87 -8.68
C GLY A 143 -4.64 37.39 -8.31
N TYR A 144 -4.57 37.13 -7.01
CA TYR A 144 -4.50 35.79 -6.43
C TYR A 144 -5.41 35.69 -5.21
N SER A 145 -6.34 34.75 -5.22
CA SER A 145 -7.21 34.47 -4.07
C SER A 145 -7.10 33.03 -3.62
N VAL A 146 -7.19 32.79 -2.31
CA VAL A 146 -7.24 31.43 -1.76
C VAL A 146 -8.63 30.87 -2.04
N LEU A 147 -8.68 29.75 -2.76
CA LEU A 147 -9.92 29.05 -3.02
C LEU A 147 -10.25 28.08 -1.88
N ASP A 148 -9.25 27.33 -1.42
CA ASP A 148 -9.39 26.38 -0.33
C ASP A 148 -8.02 26.04 0.29
N SER A 149 -8.01 25.56 1.53
CA SER A 149 -6.81 25.13 2.23
C SER A 149 -7.13 24.01 3.22
N THR A 150 -6.35 22.94 3.21
CA THR A 150 -6.56 21.79 4.09
C THR A 150 -5.25 21.19 4.60
N LEU A 151 -5.34 20.49 5.72
CA LEU A 151 -4.26 19.71 6.30
C LEU A 151 -4.57 18.22 6.15
N ILE A 152 -3.62 17.46 5.61
CA ILE A 152 -3.78 16.04 5.34
C ILE A 152 -2.63 15.28 6.01
N ARG A 153 -2.95 14.40 6.95
CA ARG A 153 -1.97 13.47 7.52
C ARG A 153 -2.05 12.15 6.78
N VAL A 154 -0.93 11.67 6.25
CA VAL A 154 -0.86 10.44 5.44
C VAL A 154 0.31 9.60 5.90
N ILE A 155 0.08 8.29 6.02
CA ILE A 155 1.14 7.32 6.33
C ILE A 155 2.01 7.12 5.09
N ASN A 156 3.32 6.94 5.28
CA ASN A 156 4.24 6.66 4.19
C ASN A 156 3.73 5.53 3.28
N ARG A 157 3.76 5.74 1.95
CA ARG A 157 3.30 4.82 0.90
C ARG A 157 1.80 4.55 0.86
N GLU A 158 1.01 5.17 1.70
CA GLU A 158 -0.46 5.15 1.60
C GLU A 158 -0.98 6.32 0.77
N SER A 159 -2.19 6.18 0.23
CA SER A 159 -2.84 7.23 -0.55
C SER A 159 -3.90 7.93 0.29
N ALA A 160 -3.99 9.26 0.14
CA ALA A 160 -5.08 10.04 0.69
C ALA A 160 -5.80 10.80 -0.41
N GLU A 161 -7.08 11.01 -0.23
CA GLU A 161 -7.94 11.75 -1.14
C GLU A 161 -8.82 12.71 -0.35
N VAL A 162 -8.94 13.94 -0.85
CA VAL A 162 -9.77 14.98 -0.27
C VAL A 162 -10.52 15.72 -1.37
N VAL A 163 -11.68 16.25 -1.03
CA VAL A 163 -12.46 17.10 -1.91
C VAL A 163 -12.30 18.54 -1.46
N LEU A 164 -12.03 19.44 -2.41
CA LEU A 164 -11.72 20.84 -2.23
C LEU A 164 -12.67 21.73 -3.05
N GLY A 165 -12.74 22.98 -2.65
CA GLY A 165 -13.49 24.03 -3.35
C GLY A 165 -14.91 24.21 -2.80
N PRO A 166 -15.48 25.41 -2.98
CA PRO A 166 -16.74 25.80 -2.36
C PRO A 166 -17.95 24.98 -2.81
N LYS A 167 -17.86 24.29 -3.95
CA LYS A 167 -18.92 23.44 -4.51
C LYS A 167 -18.50 21.96 -4.54
N ALA A 168 -17.44 21.59 -3.83
CA ALA A 168 -16.88 20.24 -3.85
C ALA A 168 -16.57 19.76 -5.27
N GLU A 169 -16.03 20.67 -6.08
CA GLU A 169 -15.76 20.47 -7.50
C GLU A 169 -14.34 20.00 -7.79
N PHE A 170 -13.43 19.99 -6.81
CA PHE A 170 -12.06 19.52 -6.99
C PHE A 170 -11.77 18.31 -6.13
N GLU A 171 -11.21 17.27 -6.71
CA GLU A 171 -10.76 16.08 -6.00
C GLU A 171 -9.24 16.01 -6.07
N PHE A 172 -8.61 15.99 -4.90
CA PHE A 172 -7.17 15.97 -4.75
C PHE A 172 -6.74 14.66 -4.10
N ALA A 173 -5.93 13.89 -4.82
CA ALA A 173 -5.30 12.68 -4.33
C ALA A 173 -3.79 12.87 -4.21
N LEU A 174 -3.19 12.30 -3.17
CA LEU A 174 -1.75 12.31 -2.97
C LEU A 174 -1.24 10.99 -2.40
N LYS A 175 0.03 10.69 -2.65
CA LYS A 175 0.76 9.54 -2.09
C LYS A 175 2.22 9.91 -1.79
N PRO A 176 2.65 9.94 -0.52
CA PRO A 176 4.07 10.06 -0.16
C PRO A 176 4.83 8.76 -0.36
N ASP A 177 6.11 8.88 -0.70
CA ASP A 177 7.15 7.87 -0.53
C ASP A 177 8.37 8.55 0.10
N VAL A 178 8.53 8.36 1.39
CA VAL A 178 9.65 8.88 2.19
C VAL A 178 10.82 7.92 2.03
N ALA A 179 11.91 8.44 1.47
CA ALA A 179 13.15 7.70 1.25
C ALA A 179 14.36 8.52 1.73
N GLY A 180 15.49 7.84 1.95
CA GLY A 180 16.75 8.47 2.36
C GLY A 180 17.13 8.20 3.83
N ASP A 181 18.24 8.78 4.26
CA ASP A 181 18.74 8.66 5.63
C ASP A 181 17.88 9.52 6.59
N ALA A 182 17.78 9.12 7.85
CA ALA A 182 17.04 9.82 8.90
C ALA A 182 17.49 11.29 9.05
N LYS A 183 18.72 11.62 8.66
CA LYS A 183 19.27 12.99 8.70
C LYS A 183 18.84 13.87 7.53
N ALA A 184 18.46 13.29 6.39
CA ALA A 184 18.09 14.03 5.18
C ALA A 184 17.01 13.26 4.39
N PRO A 185 15.80 13.12 4.95
CA PRO A 185 14.73 12.41 4.26
C PRO A 185 14.23 13.22 3.06
N VAL A 186 14.03 12.53 1.94
CA VAL A 186 13.39 13.05 0.74
C VAL A 186 11.97 12.52 0.69
N ILE A 187 11.00 13.41 0.53
CA ILE A 187 9.59 13.05 0.39
C ILE A 187 9.26 13.11 -1.08
N LYS A 188 9.20 11.96 -1.76
CA LYS A 188 8.66 11.90 -3.11
C LYS A 188 7.13 11.88 -3.00
N THR A 189 6.45 12.81 -3.64
CA THR A 189 4.99 12.93 -3.57
C THR A 189 4.42 12.79 -4.97
N GLU A 190 3.56 11.79 -5.15
CA GLU A 190 2.68 11.70 -6.31
C GLU A 190 1.39 12.43 -5.99
N VAL A 191 0.92 13.26 -6.92
CA VAL A 191 -0.26 14.11 -6.72
C VAL A 191 -1.12 14.15 -7.97
N ARG A 192 -2.43 14.19 -7.76
CA ARG A 192 -3.42 14.32 -8.81
C ARG A 192 -4.56 15.22 -8.37
N LEU A 193 -4.86 16.23 -9.16
CA LEU A 193 -6.00 17.12 -9.00
C LEU A 193 -6.96 16.94 -10.17
N ARG A 194 -8.21 16.65 -9.86
CA ARG A 194 -9.30 16.48 -10.83
C ARG A 194 -10.40 17.49 -10.56
N GLN A 195 -11.08 17.92 -11.61
CA GLN A 195 -12.30 18.69 -11.51
C GLN A 195 -13.50 17.80 -11.82
N ILE A 196 -14.49 17.82 -10.95
CA ILE A 196 -15.73 17.06 -11.08
C ILE A 196 -16.86 18.05 -11.40
N THR A 197 -17.33 18.01 -12.64
CA THR A 197 -18.48 18.81 -13.08
C THR A 197 -19.72 17.94 -13.11
N ARG A 198 -20.62 18.15 -12.16
CA ARG A 198 -21.94 17.53 -12.14
C ARG A 198 -22.88 18.33 -13.04
N ARG A 199 -22.99 17.97 -14.33
CA ARG A 199 -24.03 18.54 -15.20
C ARG A 199 -25.38 17.97 -14.79
N GLY A 200 -26.29 18.84 -14.33
CA GLY A 200 -27.57 18.42 -13.80
C GLY A 200 -28.60 18.09 -14.88
N ALA A 201 -29.20 16.91 -14.80
CA ALA A 201 -30.58 16.82 -14.35
C ALA A 201 -30.60 15.93 -13.08
N PRO A 202 -31.30 16.33 -12.00
CA PRO A 202 -31.45 15.45 -10.83
C PRO A 202 -32.13 14.16 -11.24
N ALA A 203 -31.79 13.04 -10.58
CA ALA A 203 -32.49 11.78 -10.81
C ALA A 203 -33.99 11.98 -10.57
N SER A 204 -34.78 11.79 -11.62
CA SER A 204 -36.24 11.72 -11.56
C SER A 204 -36.63 10.23 -11.54
N GLU A 205 -37.86 9.91 -11.14
CA GLU A 205 -38.42 8.55 -11.24
C GLU A 205 -38.30 7.93 -12.66
N THR A 206 -38.08 8.77 -13.68
CA THR A 206 -37.98 8.37 -15.10
C THR A 206 -36.61 8.59 -15.75
N MET A 207 -35.64 9.22 -15.09
CA MET A 207 -34.30 9.47 -15.66
C MET A 207 -33.19 9.24 -14.66
N LYS A 208 -32.21 8.39 -15.03
CA LYS A 208 -30.95 8.24 -14.28
C LYS A 208 -30.18 9.56 -14.31
N ALA A 209 -29.56 9.91 -13.18
CA ALA A 209 -28.62 11.02 -13.11
C ALA A 209 -27.52 10.84 -14.16
N LEU A 210 -27.16 11.92 -14.85
CA LEU A 210 -26.01 11.94 -15.75
C LEU A 210 -24.73 11.69 -14.95
N ASP A 211 -23.83 10.88 -15.51
CA ASP A 211 -22.52 10.65 -14.91
C ASP A 211 -21.74 11.98 -14.82
N PRO A 212 -21.03 12.23 -13.70
CA PRO A 212 -20.23 13.44 -13.56
C PRO A 212 -19.10 13.46 -14.60
N VAL A 213 -18.86 14.63 -15.19
CA VAL A 213 -17.72 14.83 -16.07
C VAL A 213 -16.49 15.08 -15.20
N VAL A 214 -15.48 14.20 -15.30
CA VAL A 214 -14.24 14.30 -14.55
C VAL A 214 -13.10 14.70 -15.50
N VAL A 215 -12.39 15.78 -15.18
CA VAL A 215 -11.26 16.28 -15.95
C VAL A 215 -10.02 16.33 -15.05
N THR A 216 -8.93 15.68 -15.45
CA THR A 216 -7.65 15.82 -14.75
C THR A 216 -7.05 17.19 -15.05
N LEU A 217 -6.83 17.99 -14.01
CA LEU A 217 -6.25 19.32 -14.11
C LEU A 217 -4.74 19.30 -13.91
N ILE A 218 -4.27 18.55 -12.92
CA ILE A 218 -2.86 18.43 -12.57
C ILE A 218 -2.57 16.97 -12.23
N GLU A 219 -1.51 16.42 -12.78
CA GLU A 219 -0.97 15.12 -12.39
C GLU A 219 0.55 15.22 -12.44
N SER A 220 1.20 14.96 -11.30
CA SER A 220 2.64 15.20 -11.16
C SER A 220 3.25 14.31 -10.09
N ALA A 221 4.57 14.14 -10.19
CA ALA A 221 5.39 13.54 -9.15
C ALA A 221 6.55 14.50 -8.85
N LEU A 222 6.69 14.90 -7.59
CA LEU A 222 7.69 15.88 -7.18
C LEU A 222 8.41 15.44 -5.91
N ASN A 223 9.65 15.90 -5.76
CA ASN A 223 10.40 15.75 -4.52
C ASN A 223 10.18 16.99 -3.66
N VAL A 224 9.56 16.80 -2.50
CA VAL A 224 9.28 17.84 -1.52
C VAL A 224 10.29 17.71 -0.38
N LYS A 225 10.91 18.82 -0.01
CA LYS A 225 11.73 18.90 1.20
C LYS A 225 10.82 19.16 2.40
N SER A 226 11.12 18.51 3.53
CA SER A 226 10.35 18.70 4.75
C SER A 226 10.37 20.17 5.20
N GLY A 227 9.19 20.78 5.31
CA GLY A 227 8.99 22.18 5.69
C GLY A 227 8.89 23.17 4.51
N ASP A 228 9.27 22.78 3.30
CA ASP A 228 9.27 23.68 2.14
C ASP A 228 7.90 23.72 1.46
N ARG A 229 7.46 24.93 1.07
CA ARG A 229 6.28 25.14 0.22
C ARG A 229 6.69 25.10 -1.24
N THR A 230 6.00 24.29 -2.03
CA THR A 230 6.30 24.04 -3.44
C THR A 230 5.03 24.17 -4.28
N VAL A 231 5.17 24.77 -5.46
CA VAL A 231 4.11 24.79 -6.47
C VAL A 231 4.14 23.48 -7.23
N VAL A 232 3.03 22.76 -7.21
CA VAL A 232 2.89 21.49 -7.94
C VAL A 232 2.63 21.76 -9.42
N GLY A 233 1.73 22.69 -9.71
CA GLY A 233 1.30 22.96 -11.08
C GLY A 233 0.23 24.04 -11.14
N VAL A 234 -0.04 24.46 -12.38
CA VAL A 234 -1.05 25.46 -12.72
C VAL A 234 -1.91 24.90 -13.84
N SER A 235 -3.23 24.86 -13.64
CA SER A 235 -4.21 24.49 -14.66
C SER A 235 -5.05 25.69 -15.05
N LYS A 236 -5.40 25.82 -16.33
CA LYS A 236 -6.36 26.84 -16.75
C LYS A 236 -7.78 26.36 -16.45
N LEU A 237 -8.65 27.28 -16.02
CA LEU A 237 -10.08 27.02 -15.85
C LEU A 237 -10.87 27.62 -17.03
N ASP A 238 -12.04 27.07 -17.30
CA ASP A 238 -12.92 27.42 -18.43
C ASP A 238 -13.03 28.93 -18.65
N GLY A 239 -12.52 29.39 -19.80
CA GLY A 239 -12.41 30.82 -20.17
C GLY A 239 -10.98 31.35 -20.23
N GLY A 240 -9.99 30.63 -19.69
CA GLY A 240 -8.56 30.94 -19.85
C GLY A 240 -8.04 32.13 -19.02
N ASP A 241 -8.91 33.06 -18.64
CA ASP A 241 -8.59 34.25 -17.83
C ASP A 241 -8.31 33.92 -16.36
N LYS A 242 -8.60 32.69 -15.94
CA LYS A 242 -8.39 32.16 -14.60
C LYS A 242 -7.49 30.93 -14.62
N GLY A 243 -6.60 30.86 -13.65
CA GLY A 243 -5.72 29.71 -13.40
C GLY A 243 -5.91 29.15 -12.01
N LEU A 244 -5.99 27.84 -11.91
CA LEU A 244 -5.98 27.10 -10.65
C LEU A 244 -4.55 26.66 -10.35
N ILE A 245 -4.04 27.10 -9.20
CA ILE A 245 -2.67 26.88 -8.75
C ILE A 245 -2.71 25.98 -7.53
N LEU A 246 -1.98 24.87 -7.58
CA LEU A 246 -1.85 23.93 -6.47
C LEU A 246 -0.51 24.14 -5.77
N ILE A 247 -0.56 24.47 -4.50
CA ILE A 247 0.62 24.65 -3.63
C ILE A 247 0.54 23.61 -2.52
N ILE A 248 1.65 22.90 -2.29
CA ILE A 248 1.77 21.96 -1.18
C ILE A 248 3.01 22.25 -0.34
N SER A 249 2.93 21.99 0.95
CA SER A 249 4.09 21.71 1.80
C SER A 249 3.93 20.38 2.49
N ALA A 250 5.04 19.73 2.79
CA ALA A 250 5.07 18.45 3.49
C ALA A 250 5.98 18.54 4.70
N LYS A 251 5.60 17.91 5.81
CA LYS A 251 6.43 17.79 7.01
C LYS A 251 6.31 16.38 7.57
N ILE A 252 7.44 15.73 7.82
CA ILE A 252 7.45 14.43 8.51
C ILE A 252 7.11 14.67 9.98
N VAL A 253 6.18 13.88 10.52
CA VAL A 253 5.75 13.92 11.92
C VAL A 253 5.96 12.54 12.55
N GLU A 254 6.38 12.53 13.82
CA GLU A 254 6.64 11.30 14.60
C GLU A 254 5.39 10.70 15.23
#